data_AF-A0A222GBH3-F1
#
_entry.id   AF-A0A222GBH3-F1
#
_cell.length_a   1.000
_cell.length_b   1.000
_cell.length_c   1.000
_cell.angle_alpha   90.00
_cell.angle_beta   90.00
_cell.angle_gamma   90.00
#
_symmetry.space_group_name_H-M   'P 1'
#
loop_
_entity.id
_entity.type
_entity.pdbx_description
1 polymer ?
#
loop_
_entity_poly.entity_id
_entity_poly.type
_entity_poly.pdbx_seq_one_letter_code
_entity_poly.pdbx_strand_id
1 'polypeptide(L)'
;MLSSISPELFNYIAITFARFKWQLLAWSIFFFVLFIGLQSQIQLKTPSVLVWLAILILFVAIESLVVAAFMFFFQVLPSTREENLAWFKFYRTIEWCETILFTILLPLPIVLFIYAFVRLAI
;
A
#
# COMPACT_ATOMS: atom_id res chain seq x y z
N MET A 1 10.95 -25.34 -0.14
CA MET A 1 9.68 -24.89 -0.76
C MET A 1 8.92 -23.95 0.17
N LEU A 2 9.55 -22.84 0.56
CA LEU A 2 8.95 -21.70 1.30
C LEU A 2 9.46 -20.39 0.66
N SER A 3 9.61 -20.39 -0.67
CA SER A 3 10.19 -19.29 -1.44
C SER A 3 9.13 -18.32 -1.98
N SER A 4 7.98 -18.22 -1.30
CA SER A 4 6.86 -17.39 -1.77
C SER A 4 6.91 -15.95 -1.26
N ILE A 5 7.77 -15.66 -0.29
CA ILE A 5 7.98 -14.30 0.25
C ILE A 5 9.49 -14.08 0.34
N SER A 6 10.04 -13.35 -0.62
CA SER A 6 11.45 -12.94 -0.63
C SER A 6 11.59 -11.54 -1.23
N PRO A 7 12.67 -10.81 -0.86
CA PRO A 7 12.94 -9.50 -1.45
C PRO A 7 13.00 -9.52 -2.98
N GLU A 8 13.51 -10.61 -3.57
CA GLU A 8 13.63 -10.77 -5.02
C GLU A 8 12.27 -10.94 -5.70
N LEU A 9 11.35 -11.67 -5.09
CA LEU A 9 9.98 -11.79 -5.60
C LEU A 9 9.27 -10.42 -5.55
N PHE A 10 9.42 -9.71 -4.43
CA PHE A 10 8.82 -8.38 -4.25
C PHE A 10 9.42 -7.39 -5.25
N ASN A 11 10.73 -7.46 -5.50
CA ASN A 11 11.42 -6.70 -6.54
C ASN A 11 10.89 -7.02 -7.94
N TYR A 12 10.72 -8.30 -8.29
CA TYR A 12 10.17 -8.70 -9.59
C TYR A 12 8.75 -8.14 -9.82
N ILE A 13 7.88 -8.24 -8.80
CA ILE A 13 6.53 -7.67 -8.84
C ILE A 13 6.62 -6.15 -8.98
N ALA A 14 7.44 -5.49 -8.16
CA ALA A 14 7.60 -4.04 -8.18
C ALA A 14 8.09 -3.53 -9.54
N ILE A 15 9.06 -4.19 -10.17
CA ILE A 15 9.55 -3.83 -11.51
C ILE A 15 8.46 -4.00 -12.56
N THR A 16 7.69 -5.09 -12.50
CA THR A 16 6.59 -5.36 -13.44
C THR A 16 5.53 -4.25 -13.43
N PHE A 17 5.20 -3.73 -12.25
CA PHE A 17 4.19 -2.67 -12.08
C PHE A 17 4.77 -1.26 -11.97
N ALA A 18 6.10 -1.09 -11.99
CA ALA A 18 6.78 0.19 -11.72
C ALA A 18 6.30 1.36 -12.58
N ARG A 19 5.78 1.09 -13.79
CA ARG A 19 5.18 2.10 -14.67
C ARG A 19 4.03 2.86 -14.01
N PHE A 20 3.27 2.20 -13.15
CA PHE A 20 2.05 2.75 -12.54
C PHE A 20 2.31 3.50 -11.23
N LYS A 21 3.53 3.48 -10.68
CA LYS A 21 3.81 4.04 -9.35
C LYS A 21 3.43 5.50 -9.18
N TRP A 22 3.75 6.34 -10.16
CA TRP A 22 3.42 7.76 -10.13
C TRP A 22 1.94 8.01 -10.35
N GLN A 23 1.29 7.17 -11.16
CA GLN A 23 -0.15 7.24 -11.37
C GLN A 23 -0.88 6.87 -10.10
N LEU A 24 -0.51 5.78 -9.44
CA LEU A 24 -1.10 5.35 -8.16
C LEU A 24 -0.90 6.38 -7.05
N LEU A 25 0.27 7.02 -6.98
CA LEU A 25 0.52 8.10 -6.04
C LEU A 25 -0.36 9.34 -6.33
N ALA A 26 -0.51 9.71 -7.60
CA ALA A 26 -1.41 10.79 -8.00
C ALA A 26 -2.87 10.46 -7.67
N TRP A 27 -3.30 9.22 -7.93
CA TRP A 27 -4.63 8.74 -7.59
C TRP A 27 -4.86 8.72 -6.08
N SER A 28 -3.89 8.31 -5.26
CA SER A 28 -4.03 8.36 -3.81
C SER A 28 -4.23 9.80 -3.32
N ILE A 29 -3.44 10.76 -3.83
CA ILE A 29 -3.59 12.17 -3.48
C ILE A 29 -4.97 12.69 -3.89
N PHE A 30 -5.39 12.40 -5.13
CA PHE A 30 -6.70 12.77 -5.63
C PHE A 30 -7.84 12.21 -4.76
N PHE A 31 -7.79 10.93 -4.39
CA PHE A 31 -8.80 10.31 -3.55
C PHE A 31 -8.80 10.86 -2.12
N PHE A 32 -7.65 11.21 -1.53
CA PHE A 32 -7.61 11.89 -0.25
C PHE A 32 -8.27 13.27 -0.30
N VAL A 33 -8.00 14.06 -1.36
CA VAL A 33 -8.64 15.36 -1.56
C VAL A 33 -10.15 15.20 -1.74
N LEU A 34 -10.56 14.22 -2.56
CA LEU A 34 -11.97 13.89 -2.78
C LEU A 34 -12.66 13.48 -1.47
N PHE A 35 -12.00 12.66 -0.65
CA PHE A 35 -12.49 12.24 0.66
C PHE A 35 -12.70 13.43 1.60
N ILE A 36 -11.72 14.35 1.70
CA ILE A 36 -11.85 15.57 2.53
C ILE A 36 -13.04 16.41 2.06
N GLY A 37 -13.19 16.57 0.74
CA GLY A 37 -14.33 17.26 0.13
C GLY A 37 -15.66 16.60 0.51
N LEU A 38 -15.77 15.28 0.35
CA LEU A 38 -16.98 14.53 0.70
C LEU A 38 -17.26 14.60 2.20
N GLN A 39 -16.25 14.40 3.05
CA GLN A 39 -16.37 14.44 4.51
C GLN A 39 -16.92 15.79 4.99
N SER A 40 -16.50 16.90 4.38
CA SER A 40 -17.02 18.25 4.71
C SER A 40 -18.52 18.41 4.46
N GLN A 41 -19.10 17.58 3.58
CA GLN A 41 -20.52 17.61 3.23
C GLN A 41 -21.34 16.60 4.05
N ILE A 42 -20.70 15.69 4.80
CA ILE A 42 -21.40 14.70 5.62
C ILE A 42 -21.98 15.38 6.86
N GLN A 43 -23.31 15.53 6.86
CA GLN A 43 -24.12 15.97 8.00
C GLN A 43 -24.91 14.81 8.63
N LEU A 44 -25.55 15.03 9.77
CA LEU A 44 -26.29 13.99 10.51
C LEU A 44 -27.44 13.31 9.73
N LYS A 45 -27.91 13.88 8.61
CA LYS A 45 -28.95 13.32 7.74
C LYS A 45 -28.43 12.70 6.44
N THR A 46 -27.12 12.55 6.30
CA THR A 46 -26.54 12.00 5.05
C THR A 46 -26.95 10.53 4.90
N PRO A 47 -27.40 10.09 3.71
CA PRO A 47 -27.74 8.69 3.48
C PRO A 47 -26.53 7.79 3.75
N SER A 48 -26.75 6.66 4.41
CA SER A 48 -25.71 5.70 4.79
C SER A 48 -24.86 5.23 3.61
N VAL A 49 -25.44 5.13 2.41
CA VAL A 49 -24.75 4.75 1.17
C VAL A 49 -23.63 5.74 0.81
N LEU A 50 -23.87 7.05 0.99
CA LEU A 50 -22.85 8.08 0.71
C LEU A 50 -21.69 8.03 1.71
N VAL A 51 -21.98 7.67 2.96
CA VAL A 51 -20.95 7.46 3.99
C VAL A 51 -20.09 6.23 3.64
N TRP A 52 -20.71 5.13 3.20
CA TRP A 52 -20.00 3.95 2.72
C TRP A 52 -19.12 4.24 1.50
N LEU A 53 -19.61 5.06 0.58
CA LEU A 53 -18.82 5.50 -0.57
C LEU A 53 -17.59 6.31 -0.13
N ALA A 54 -17.74 7.24 0.82
CA ALA A 54 -16.63 8.01 1.36
C ALA A 54 -15.59 7.10 2.05
N ILE A 55 -16.03 6.12 2.83
CA ILE A 55 -15.16 5.12 3.46
C ILE A 55 -14.43 4.28 2.40
N LEU A 56 -15.14 3.81 1.38
CA LEU A 56 -14.52 3.06 0.27
C LEU A 56 -13.43 3.88 -0.43
N ILE A 57 -13.70 5.15 -0.74
CA ILE A 57 -12.72 6.06 -1.35
C ILE A 57 -11.48 6.21 -0.46
N LEU A 58 -11.67 6.34 0.86
CA LEU A 58 -10.55 6.44 1.81
C LEU A 58 -9.69 5.16 1.78
N PHE A 59 -10.29 3.98 1.82
CA PHE A 59 -9.54 2.72 1.78
C PHE A 59 -8.83 2.50 0.44
N VAL A 60 -9.46 2.86 -0.68
CA VAL A 60 -8.81 2.83 -2.00
C VAL A 60 -7.64 3.81 -2.07
N ALA A 61 -7.75 5.00 -1.46
CA ALA A 61 -6.66 5.97 -1.38
C ALA A 61 -5.46 5.40 -0.63
N ILE A 62 -5.71 4.80 0.54
CA ILE A 62 -4.67 4.18 1.38
C ILE A 62 -4.03 2.99 0.66
N GLU A 63 -4.83 2.09 0.08
CA GLU A 63 -4.33 0.93 -0.66
C GLU A 63 -3.45 1.38 -1.84
N SER A 64 -3.90 2.37 -2.62
CA SER A 64 -3.13 2.93 -3.72
C SER A 64 -1.80 3.51 -3.27
N LEU A 65 -1.77 4.17 -2.09
CA LEU A 65 -0.56 4.71 -1.49
C LEU A 65 0.38 3.58 -1.03
N VAL A 66 -0.14 2.53 -0.39
CA VAL A 66 0.65 1.38 0.07
C VAL A 66 1.27 0.65 -1.12
N VAL A 67 0.50 0.41 -2.19
CA VAL A 67 0.98 -0.22 -3.43
C VAL A 67 2.01 0.67 -4.14
N ALA A 68 1.81 2.00 -4.15
CA ALA A 68 2.81 2.93 -4.67
C ALA A 68 4.12 2.87 -3.88
N ALA A 69 4.04 2.92 -2.54
CA ALA A 69 5.19 2.82 -1.66
C ALA A 69 5.93 1.49 -1.86
N PHE A 70 5.20 0.36 -1.91
CA PHE A 70 5.75 -0.95 -2.20
C PHE A 70 6.62 -0.92 -3.47
N MET A 71 6.11 -0.34 -4.57
CA MET A 71 6.90 -0.23 -5.79
C MET A 71 8.13 0.65 -5.62
N PHE A 72 8.07 1.75 -4.87
CA PHE A 72 9.24 2.60 -4.65
C PHE A 72 10.35 1.90 -3.86
N PHE A 73 10.01 1.18 -2.80
CA PHE A 73 10.97 0.46 -1.97
C PHE A 73 11.58 -0.73 -2.71
N PHE A 74 10.75 -1.55 -3.37
CA PHE A 74 11.23 -2.78 -3.98
C PHE A 74 11.69 -2.65 -5.43
N GLN A 75 11.51 -1.53 -6.14
CA GLN A 75 11.96 -1.42 -7.54
C GLN A 75 13.48 -1.58 -7.69
N VAL A 76 14.27 -1.17 -6.69
CA VAL A 76 15.73 -1.25 -6.72
C VAL A 76 16.22 -1.82 -5.40
N LEU A 77 16.83 -3.01 -5.43
CA LEU A 77 17.44 -3.64 -4.25
C LEU A 77 18.84 -3.07 -4.00
N PRO A 78 19.10 -2.35 -2.90
CA PRO A 78 20.40 -1.75 -2.62
C PRO A 78 21.53 -2.77 -2.51
N SER A 79 21.24 -3.98 -2.02
CA SER A 79 22.25 -5.05 -1.89
C SER A 79 22.89 -5.45 -3.22
N THR A 80 22.23 -5.20 -4.36
CA THR A 80 22.75 -5.56 -5.69
C THR A 80 23.85 -4.62 -6.19
N ARG A 81 24.07 -3.47 -5.54
CA ARG A 81 25.02 -2.44 -5.96
C ARG A 81 26.31 -2.41 -5.13
N GLU A 82 26.38 -3.20 -4.07
CA GLU A 82 27.47 -3.15 -3.09
C GLU A 82 28.42 -4.33 -3.25
N GLU A 83 29.69 -4.05 -3.53
CA GLU A 83 30.75 -5.07 -3.62
C GLU A 83 31.30 -5.48 -2.25
N ASN A 84 31.12 -4.62 -1.24
CA ASN A 84 31.60 -4.90 0.11
C ASN A 84 30.66 -5.84 0.87
N LEU A 85 31.19 -6.99 1.30
CA LEU A 85 30.48 -8.05 2.02
C LEU A 85 29.74 -7.58 3.29
N ALA A 86 30.27 -6.59 4.02
CA ALA A 86 29.63 -6.09 5.23
C ALA A 86 28.39 -5.25 4.90
N TRP A 87 28.52 -4.33 3.94
CA TRP A 87 27.43 -3.49 3.46
C TRP A 87 26.34 -4.32 2.75
N PHE A 88 26.74 -5.32 1.96
CA PHE A 88 25.81 -6.28 1.36
C PHE A 88 24.91 -6.94 2.40
N LYS A 89 25.49 -7.49 3.48
CA LYS A 89 24.72 -8.16 4.54
C LYS A 89 23.78 -7.20 5.25
N PHE A 90 24.21 -5.97 5.51
CA PHE A 90 23.40 -4.94 6.15
C PHE A 90 22.18 -4.57 5.30
N TYR A 91 22.37 -4.23 4.01
CA TYR A 91 21.26 -3.92 3.11
C TYR A 91 20.33 -5.11 2.91
N ARG A 92 20.88 -6.32 2.84
CA ARG A 92 20.08 -7.54 2.74
C ARG A 92 19.16 -7.71 3.95
N THR A 93 19.62 -7.39 5.15
CA THR A 93 18.76 -7.42 6.35
C THR A 93 17.64 -6.38 6.28
N ILE A 94 17.93 -5.16 5.81
CA ILE A 94 16.91 -4.12 5.60
C ILE A 94 15.85 -4.59 4.60
N GLU A 95 16.26 -5.15 3.45
CA GLU A 95 15.35 -5.67 2.43
C GLU A 95 14.41 -6.75 2.98
N TRP A 96 14.91 -7.63 3.86
CA TRP A 96 14.07 -8.62 4.55
C TRP A 96 13.10 -7.99 5.55
N CYS A 97 13.54 -6.98 6.31
CA CYS A 97 12.67 -6.23 7.21
C CYS A 97 11.54 -5.52 6.42
N GLU A 98 11.88 -4.88 5.31
CA GLU A 98 10.90 -4.26 4.41
C GLU A 98 9.95 -5.31 3.84
N THR A 99 10.45 -6.49 3.45
CA THR A 99 9.61 -7.57 2.89
C THR A 99 8.56 -8.02 3.91
N ILE A 100 8.96 -8.21 5.17
CA ILE A 100 8.06 -8.58 6.26
C ILE A 100 7.04 -7.46 6.50
N LEU A 101 7.48 -6.20 6.52
CA LEU A 101 6.63 -5.04 6.72
C LEU A 101 5.55 -4.96 5.63
N PHE A 102 5.94 -5.02 4.36
CA PHE A 102 5.01 -4.92 3.24
C PHE A 102 4.12 -6.15 3.07
N THR A 103 4.55 -7.33 3.52
CA THR A 103 3.69 -8.53 3.59
C THR A 103 2.47 -8.29 4.49
N ILE A 104 2.65 -7.55 5.59
CA ILE A 104 1.57 -7.20 6.51
C ILE A 104 0.82 -5.97 6.00
N LEU A 105 1.54 -4.98 5.48
CA LEU A 105 0.96 -3.68 5.10
C LEU A 105 0.07 -3.76 3.85
N LEU A 106 0.43 -4.57 2.85
CA LEU A 106 -0.37 -4.73 1.62
C LEU A 106 -1.81 -5.21 1.88
N PRO A 107 -2.06 -6.30 2.63
CA PRO A 107 -3.43 -6.74 2.89
C PRO A 107 -4.17 -5.88 3.93
N LEU A 108 -3.47 -5.04 4.70
CA LEU A 108 -4.03 -4.37 5.87
C LEU A 108 -5.23 -3.46 5.55
N PRO A 109 -5.20 -2.57 4.53
CA PRO A 109 -6.34 -1.71 4.22
C PRO A 109 -7.58 -2.53 3.81
N ILE A 110 -7.38 -3.62 3.06
CA ILE A 110 -8.47 -4.53 2.65
C ILE A 110 -9.09 -5.21 3.88
N VAL A 111 -8.26 -5.75 4.78
CA VAL A 111 -8.73 -6.40 6.02
C VAL A 111 -9.49 -5.40 6.90
N LEU A 112 -8.98 -4.18 7.05
CA LEU A 112 -9.63 -3.13 7.82
C LEU A 112 -10.96 -2.67 7.18
N PHE A 113 -11.02 -2.62 5.85
CA PHE A 113 -12.27 -2.32 5.14
C PHE A 113 -13.32 -3.40 5.37
N ILE A 114 -12.94 -4.68 5.27
CA ILE A 114 -13.83 -5.82 5.55
C ILE A 114 -14.31 -5.76 7.02
N TYR A 115 -13.41 -5.50 7.95
CA TYR A 115 -13.76 -5.35 9.37
C TYR A 115 -14.75 -4.21 9.59
N ALA A 116 -14.49 -3.03 9.00
CA ALA A 116 -15.39 -1.89 9.06
C ALA A 116 -16.76 -2.25 8.48
N PHE A 117 -16.80 -2.93 7.34
CA PHE A 117 -18.02 -3.44 6.70
C PHE A 117 -18.82 -4.34 7.63
N VAL A 118 -18.21 -5.39 8.16
CA VAL A 118 -18.87 -6.33 9.07
C VAL A 118 -19.38 -5.63 10.33
N ARG A 119 -18.65 -4.66 10.89
CA ARG A 119 -19.02 -3.99 12.14
C ARG A 119 -20.10 -2.91 11.98
N LEU A 120 -20.13 -2.22 10.84
CA LEU A 120 -21.00 -1.05 10.63
C LEU A 120 -22.21 -1.35 9.73
N ALA A 121 -22.17 -2.42 8.94
CA ALA A 121 -23.26 -2.82 8.05
C ALA A 121 -24.15 -3.93 8.60
N ILE A 122 -23.66 -4.70 9.59
CA ILE A 122 -24.40 -5.76 10.31
C ILE A 122 -24.71 -5.25 11.72
#